data_AF-R7HML0-F1
#
_entry.id   AF-R7HML0-F1
#
_cell.length_a   1.000
_cell.length_b   1.000
_cell.length_c   1.000
_cell.angle_alpha   90.00
_cell.angle_beta   90.00
_cell.angle_gamma   90.00
#
_symmetry.space_group_name_H-M   'P 1'
#
loop_
_entity.id
_entity.type
_entity.pdbx_description
1 polymer ?
#
loop_
_entity_poly.entity_id
_entity_poly.type
_entity_poly.pdbx_seq_one_letter_code
_entity_poly.pdbx_strand_id
1 'polypeptide(L)'
;MFTFEPCGTNYVDGFQVVNRTTNEVVATHENEFSKSAAAPNQNAISVEKVDEYTAAIYQYVPGQMVAQYTFSLPKPKMYILGQNEVGDAWNPTSGIAMTWESGNVWSATVTTAPGRENLGFVSVLAENNDEGGWTYVNGNRWGLENDKQEGALAEKLTVSKNSNSINVGVGTFFIRMNLDDNTLYIAPTKLYVIGTSNKAEGHHWAPNDDSYMAESDPETPGVFTFDPIDLKVENKAVGEEAEEDLAYFAFVTGIDAEWGPVNNSRWCPDNKDGELTDNTDFTDFGKHYNGAFCIKNGAYKLTVDLNTKTVKAVYLTSSGVEQVGAEAAGVIAADGRIRIVGDAATVSVYNAAGQAVAINSAERTFAVARGMYVVVVDGKATKVIVR
;
A
#
# COMPACT_ATOMS: atom_id res chain seq x y z
N MET A 1 -14.85 10.20 -32.54
CA MET A 1 -14.02 9.40 -33.48
C MET A 1 -12.88 10.26 -33.97
N PHE A 2 -11.64 9.76 -33.99
CA PHE A 2 -10.48 10.47 -34.51
C PHE A 2 -9.94 9.77 -35.75
N THR A 3 -9.46 10.53 -36.71
CA THR A 3 -8.77 10.02 -37.90
C THR A 3 -7.39 10.65 -38.00
N PHE A 4 -6.46 9.89 -38.57
CA PHE A 4 -5.07 10.28 -38.76
C PHE A 4 -4.82 10.32 -40.26
N GLU A 5 -4.57 11.51 -40.78
CA GLU A 5 -4.56 11.77 -42.22
C GLU A 5 -3.22 12.33 -42.66
N PRO A 6 -2.62 11.80 -43.73
CA PRO A 6 -1.49 12.47 -44.39
C PRO A 6 -1.86 13.92 -44.75
N CYS A 7 -0.96 14.87 -44.48
CA CYS A 7 -1.13 16.28 -44.82
C CYS A 7 0.13 16.86 -45.47
N GLY A 8 0.15 18.18 -45.71
CA GLY A 8 1.31 18.88 -46.27
C GLY A 8 1.35 18.98 -47.80
N THR A 9 2.28 19.79 -48.31
CA THR A 9 2.31 20.30 -49.69
C THR A 9 2.57 19.22 -50.76
N ASN A 10 3.05 18.02 -50.40
CA ASN A 10 3.22 16.90 -51.35
C ASN A 10 2.87 15.51 -50.78
N TYR A 11 2.27 15.43 -49.58
CA TYR A 11 2.00 14.16 -48.88
C TYR A 11 3.22 13.22 -48.72
N VAL A 12 4.43 13.78 -48.80
CA VAL A 12 5.72 13.07 -48.65
C VAL A 12 5.88 12.57 -47.22
N ASP A 13 5.44 13.38 -46.27
CA ASP A 13 5.47 13.19 -44.83
C ASP A 13 4.50 14.18 -44.16
N GLY A 14 4.45 14.17 -42.83
CA GLY A 14 3.47 14.93 -42.06
C GLY A 14 2.11 14.26 -41.98
N PHE A 15 1.36 14.56 -40.93
CA PHE A 15 -0.02 14.12 -40.74
C PHE A 15 -0.78 15.07 -39.82
N GLN A 16 -2.10 15.02 -39.91
CA GLN A 16 -3.00 15.73 -39.01
C GLN A 16 -3.93 14.73 -38.31
N VAL A 17 -4.35 15.10 -37.11
CA VAL A 17 -5.36 14.38 -36.34
C VAL A 17 -6.65 15.18 -36.37
N VAL A 18 -7.72 14.57 -36.87
CA VAL A 18 -9.02 15.23 -37.02
C VAL A 18 -10.03 14.62 -36.07
N ASN A 19 -10.65 15.46 -35.23
CA ASN A 19 -11.81 15.05 -34.46
C ASN A 19 -13.02 15.01 -35.39
N ARG A 20 -13.51 13.82 -35.73
CA ARG A 20 -14.65 13.65 -36.66
C ARG A 20 -16.00 13.98 -36.06
N THR A 21 -16.08 14.25 -34.76
CA THR A 21 -17.29 14.79 -34.14
C THR A 21 -17.43 16.29 -34.42
N THR A 22 -16.34 17.06 -34.36
CA THR A 22 -16.34 18.51 -34.61
C THR A 22 -15.85 18.89 -36.01
N ASN A 23 -15.23 17.94 -36.73
CA ASN A 23 -14.48 18.13 -37.98
C ASN A 23 -13.33 19.14 -37.87
N GLU A 24 -12.74 19.29 -36.69
CA GLU A 24 -11.61 20.17 -36.44
C GLU A 24 -10.29 19.38 -36.38
N VAL A 25 -9.21 20.01 -36.86
CA VAL A 25 -7.84 19.52 -36.67
C VAL A 25 -7.43 19.79 -35.23
N VAL A 26 -7.12 18.74 -34.49
CA VAL A 26 -6.74 18.81 -33.06
C VAL A 26 -5.25 18.70 -32.83
N ALA A 27 -4.50 18.20 -33.81
CA ALA A 27 -3.04 18.17 -33.81
C ALA A 27 -2.52 18.09 -35.25
N THR A 28 -1.36 18.69 -35.49
CA THR A 28 -0.64 18.61 -36.76
C THR A 28 0.82 18.28 -36.48
N HIS A 29 1.33 17.29 -37.21
CA HIS A 29 2.76 17.08 -37.35
C HIS A 29 3.19 17.64 -38.70
N GLU A 30 3.99 18.71 -38.66
CA GLU A 30 4.51 19.38 -39.85
C GLU A 30 5.51 18.52 -40.61
N ASN A 31 5.67 18.80 -41.89
CA ASN A 31 6.65 18.13 -42.75
C ASN A 31 8.08 18.42 -42.28
N GLU A 32 8.87 17.38 -42.08
CA GLU A 32 10.30 17.46 -41.72
C GLU A 32 11.21 17.18 -42.93
N PHE A 33 10.73 16.47 -43.96
CA PHE A 33 11.49 16.18 -45.16
C PHE A 33 11.53 17.39 -46.11
N SER A 34 12.74 17.88 -46.39
CA SER A 34 12.96 18.82 -47.48
C SER A 34 12.80 18.10 -48.82
N LYS A 35 11.97 18.66 -49.74
CA LYS A 35 11.68 18.19 -51.11
C LYS A 35 12.89 17.68 -51.93
N SER A 36 14.12 18.05 -51.57
CA SER A 36 15.34 17.78 -52.32
C SER A 36 15.94 16.37 -52.09
N ALA A 37 15.53 15.66 -51.04
CA ALA A 37 16.05 14.32 -50.74
C ALA A 37 14.97 13.25 -50.96
N ALA A 38 14.88 12.77 -52.20
CA ALA A 38 13.96 11.73 -52.68
C ALA A 38 12.48 12.14 -52.74
N ALA A 39 11.81 11.78 -53.84
CA ALA A 39 10.36 11.81 -53.95
C ALA A 39 9.84 10.44 -53.49
N PRO A 40 9.65 10.19 -52.18
CA PRO A 40 9.04 8.94 -51.76
C PRO A 40 7.67 8.83 -52.41
N ASN A 41 7.40 7.65 -52.95
CA ASN A 41 6.17 7.36 -53.65
C ASN A 41 4.99 7.09 -52.71
N GLN A 42 5.21 7.02 -51.39
CA GLN A 42 4.19 6.67 -50.38
C GLN A 42 4.52 7.28 -49.01
N ASN A 43 3.48 7.69 -48.28
CA ASN A 43 3.47 8.00 -46.85
C ASN A 43 2.46 7.06 -46.19
N ALA A 44 2.93 6.14 -45.35
CA ALA A 44 2.10 5.17 -44.67
C ALA A 44 2.00 5.53 -43.18
N ILE A 45 0.77 5.55 -42.68
CA ILE A 45 0.48 5.82 -41.27
C ILE A 45 -0.17 4.56 -40.69
N SER A 46 0.43 4.04 -39.63
CA SER A 46 -0.19 3.02 -38.78
C SER A 46 -0.46 3.62 -37.40
N VAL A 47 -1.60 3.28 -36.81
CA VAL A 47 -1.99 3.81 -35.50
C VAL A 47 -2.33 2.65 -34.59
N GLU A 48 -1.69 2.62 -33.44
CA GLU A 48 -1.95 1.66 -32.38
C GLU A 48 -2.62 2.38 -31.22
N LYS A 49 -3.78 1.88 -30.79
CA LYS A 49 -4.45 2.35 -29.58
C LYS A 49 -3.67 1.83 -28.38
N VAL A 50 -3.12 2.74 -27.57
CA VAL A 50 -2.43 2.41 -26.32
C VAL A 50 -3.45 2.30 -25.18
N ASP A 51 -4.29 3.33 -25.02
CA ASP A 51 -5.45 3.35 -24.12
C ASP A 51 -6.59 4.21 -24.74
N GLU A 52 -7.68 4.49 -24.01
CA GLU A 52 -8.81 5.29 -24.52
C GLU A 52 -8.45 6.77 -24.83
N TYR A 53 -7.36 7.27 -24.29
CA TYR A 53 -6.91 8.66 -24.40
C TYR A 53 -5.57 8.79 -25.11
N THR A 54 -4.84 7.71 -25.35
CA THR A 54 -3.51 7.73 -25.95
C THR A 54 -3.38 6.77 -27.13
N ALA A 55 -2.78 7.24 -28.22
CA ALA A 55 -2.45 6.44 -29.40
C ALA A 55 -0.98 6.64 -29.80
N ALA A 56 -0.34 5.54 -30.20
CA ALA A 56 0.97 5.56 -30.83
C ALA A 56 0.78 5.61 -32.36
N ILE A 57 1.49 6.52 -33.01
CA ILE A 57 1.39 6.78 -34.44
C ILE A 57 2.74 6.45 -35.06
N TYR A 58 2.74 5.52 -36.00
CA TYR A 58 3.91 5.12 -36.76
C TYR A 58 3.80 5.69 -38.16
N GLN A 59 4.71 6.60 -38.50
CA GLN A 59 4.84 7.11 -39.86
C GLN A 59 6.01 6.41 -40.56
N TYR A 60 5.73 5.88 -41.75
CA TYR A 60 6.69 5.19 -42.60
C TYR A 60 6.73 5.80 -43.99
N VAL A 61 7.96 5.96 -44.48
CA VAL A 61 8.27 6.45 -45.83
C VAL A 61 9.27 5.48 -46.46
N PRO A 62 9.00 4.87 -47.64
CA PRO A 62 9.91 3.89 -48.25
C PRO A 62 11.35 4.39 -48.36
N GLY A 63 12.28 3.67 -47.73
CA GLY A 63 13.72 3.95 -47.76
C GLY A 63 14.23 4.91 -46.69
N GLN A 64 13.38 5.46 -45.82
CA GLN A 64 13.75 6.37 -44.71
C GLN A 64 12.90 6.11 -43.45
N MET A 65 13.24 6.80 -42.36
CA MET A 65 12.84 6.64 -40.95
C MET A 65 11.46 6.01 -40.62
N VAL A 66 11.43 5.26 -39.52
CA VAL A 66 10.21 4.97 -38.73
C VAL A 66 10.09 6.04 -37.66
N ALA A 67 9.13 6.95 -37.79
CA ALA A 67 8.85 7.95 -36.77
C ALA A 67 7.73 7.43 -35.86
N GLN A 68 7.93 7.48 -34.54
CA GLN A 68 6.87 7.19 -33.58
C GLN A 68 6.45 8.49 -32.88
N TYR A 69 5.18 8.85 -33.03
CA TYR A 69 4.56 9.97 -32.32
C TYR A 69 3.52 9.46 -31.33
N THR A 70 3.27 10.25 -30.29
CA THR A 70 2.21 9.98 -29.32
C THR A 70 1.14 11.05 -29.45
N PHE A 71 -0.10 10.63 -29.70
CA PHE A 71 -1.27 11.50 -29.57
C PHE A 71 -1.98 11.20 -28.26
N SER A 72 -2.22 12.23 -27.44
CA SER A 72 -2.89 12.10 -26.15
C SER A 72 -3.99 13.14 -26.00
N LEU A 73 -5.17 12.68 -25.58
CA LEU A 73 -6.26 13.50 -25.10
C LEU A 73 -6.12 13.74 -23.59
N PRO A 74 -6.68 14.84 -23.04
CA PRO A 74 -6.73 15.03 -21.60
C PRO A 74 -7.44 13.85 -20.92
N LYS A 75 -6.74 13.16 -20.02
CA LYS A 75 -7.33 12.09 -19.21
C LYS A 75 -8.32 12.69 -18.21
N PRO A 76 -9.45 12.01 -17.95
CA PRO A 76 -10.44 12.51 -17.02
C PRO A 76 -9.88 12.46 -15.60
N LYS A 77 -10.26 13.45 -14.80
CA LYS A 77 -9.68 13.69 -13.48
C LYS A 77 -10.70 13.42 -12.39
N MET A 78 -10.21 12.97 -11.25
CA MET A 78 -10.95 12.88 -10.00
C MET A 78 -10.03 13.33 -8.88
N TYR A 79 -10.60 14.03 -7.92
CA TYR A 79 -9.90 14.58 -6.77
C TYR A 79 -10.64 14.24 -5.49
N ILE A 80 -9.88 14.03 -4.43
CA ILE A 80 -10.38 13.92 -3.08
C ILE A 80 -10.16 15.27 -2.39
N LEU A 81 -11.26 15.90 -1.96
CA LEU A 81 -11.27 17.12 -1.15
C LEU A 81 -11.75 16.82 0.27
N GLY A 82 -11.73 17.84 1.12
CA GLY A 82 -12.24 17.75 2.49
C GLY A 82 -11.11 17.83 3.51
N GLN A 83 -11.16 16.99 4.53
CA GLN A 83 -10.23 17.05 5.65
C GLN A 83 -9.01 16.13 5.48
N ASN A 84 -8.56 15.87 4.26
CA ASN A 84 -7.39 15.03 3.96
C ASN A 84 -6.05 15.68 4.35
N GLU A 85 -4.92 15.02 4.09
CA GLU A 85 -3.57 15.46 4.47
C GLU A 85 -2.98 16.63 3.64
N VAL A 86 -3.64 17.09 2.58
CA VAL A 86 -3.12 18.13 1.67
C VAL A 86 -3.91 19.44 1.75
N GLY A 87 -3.18 20.53 1.98
CA GLY A 87 -3.75 21.88 2.00
C GLY A 87 -4.69 22.14 3.17
N ASP A 88 -5.44 23.24 3.08
CA ASP A 88 -6.44 23.60 4.06
C ASP A 88 -7.68 22.69 3.93
N ALA A 89 -8.22 22.30 5.08
CA ALA A 89 -9.44 21.49 5.13
C ALA A 89 -10.59 22.19 4.43
N TRP A 90 -11.29 21.48 3.54
CA TRP A 90 -12.34 22.05 2.69
C TRP A 90 -11.87 23.31 1.95
N ASN A 91 -11.02 23.11 0.94
CA ASN A 91 -10.59 24.16 0.02
C ASN A 91 -10.88 23.68 -1.43
N PRO A 92 -11.71 24.38 -2.22
CA PRO A 92 -12.12 23.93 -3.55
C PRO A 92 -10.99 24.03 -4.59
N THR A 93 -9.87 24.68 -4.27
CA THR A 93 -8.71 24.81 -5.17
C THR A 93 -7.65 23.74 -4.93
N SER A 94 -7.81 22.91 -3.90
CA SER A 94 -6.83 21.90 -3.49
C SER A 94 -7.51 20.56 -3.22
N GLY A 95 -6.84 19.49 -3.61
CA GLY A 95 -7.27 18.13 -3.35
C GLY A 95 -6.23 17.12 -3.77
N ILE A 96 -6.37 15.89 -3.30
CA ILE A 96 -5.51 14.78 -3.70
C ILE A 96 -6.00 14.32 -5.07
N ALA A 97 -5.15 14.45 -6.09
CA ALA A 97 -5.43 13.91 -7.40
C ALA A 97 -5.44 12.37 -7.34
N MET A 98 -6.54 11.76 -7.79
CA MET A 98 -6.63 10.31 -7.89
C MET A 98 -5.98 9.83 -9.19
N THR A 99 -5.32 8.68 -9.13
CA THR A 99 -4.75 7.99 -10.28
C THR A 99 -5.90 7.44 -11.13
N TRP A 100 -5.97 7.84 -12.40
CA TRP A 100 -6.88 7.23 -13.36
C TRP A 100 -6.39 5.84 -13.73
N GLU A 101 -7.26 4.84 -13.60
CA GLU A 101 -6.96 3.45 -13.94
C GLU A 101 -7.37 3.16 -15.38
N SER A 102 -8.66 3.31 -15.68
CA SER A 102 -9.27 3.14 -17.00
C SER A 102 -10.73 3.61 -16.94
N GLY A 103 -11.38 3.84 -18.09
CA GLY A 103 -12.82 4.20 -18.12
C GLY A 103 -13.16 5.35 -17.18
N ASN A 104 -14.18 5.16 -16.32
CA ASN A 104 -14.50 6.08 -15.24
C ASN A 104 -14.08 5.53 -13.86
N VAL A 105 -12.85 5.03 -13.76
CA VAL A 105 -12.30 4.45 -12.52
C VAL A 105 -11.03 5.17 -12.10
N TRP A 106 -10.98 5.54 -10.82
CA TRP A 106 -9.82 6.19 -10.20
C TRP A 106 -9.54 5.61 -8.81
N SER A 107 -8.28 5.61 -8.41
CA SER A 107 -7.86 5.23 -7.06
C SER A 107 -6.85 6.21 -6.44
N ALA A 108 -6.80 6.24 -5.12
CA ALA A 108 -5.82 6.99 -4.34
C ALA A 108 -5.64 6.38 -2.96
N THR A 109 -4.50 6.69 -2.33
CA THR A 109 -4.30 6.49 -0.90
C THR A 109 -4.44 7.84 -0.20
N VAL A 110 -5.17 7.87 0.93
CA VAL A 110 -5.45 9.08 1.72
C VAL A 110 -5.21 8.80 3.18
N THR A 111 -4.63 9.74 3.91
CA THR A 111 -4.43 9.67 5.36
C THR A 111 -5.25 10.74 6.08
N THR A 112 -6.06 10.32 7.02
CA THR A 112 -6.87 11.19 7.89
C THR A 112 -6.34 11.18 9.31
N ALA A 113 -6.73 12.19 10.08
CA ALA A 113 -6.36 12.36 11.49
C ALA A 113 -7.62 12.61 12.33
N PRO A 114 -7.54 12.55 13.68
CA PRO A 114 -8.65 12.90 14.54
C PRO A 114 -9.23 14.30 14.23
N GLY A 115 -10.54 14.40 14.09
CA GLY A 115 -11.27 15.61 13.68
C GLY A 115 -11.16 15.95 12.18
N ARG A 116 -10.52 15.08 11.39
CA ARG A 116 -10.21 15.26 9.96
C ARG A 116 -10.63 14.06 9.11
N GLU A 117 -11.82 13.52 9.34
CA GLU A 117 -12.26 12.25 8.75
C GLU A 117 -13.19 12.39 7.54
N ASN A 118 -13.66 13.61 7.24
CA ASN A 118 -14.67 13.83 6.21
C ASN A 118 -14.05 14.17 4.84
N LEU A 119 -14.37 13.38 3.82
CA LEU A 119 -13.85 13.49 2.46
C LEU A 119 -14.97 13.75 1.45
N GLY A 120 -14.65 14.37 0.33
CA GLY A 120 -15.53 14.55 -0.82
C GLY A 120 -14.81 14.22 -2.13
N PHE A 121 -15.56 13.84 -3.16
CA PHE A 121 -15.01 13.46 -4.47
C PHE A 121 -15.50 14.40 -5.55
N VAL A 122 -14.61 14.89 -6.41
CA VAL A 122 -14.95 15.86 -7.46
C VAL A 122 -14.10 15.65 -8.71
N SER A 123 -14.68 15.88 -9.89
CA SER A 123 -13.94 15.79 -11.16
C SER A 123 -13.16 17.07 -11.54
N VAL A 124 -13.30 18.16 -10.79
CA VAL A 124 -12.69 19.47 -11.07
C VAL A 124 -12.29 20.17 -9.76
N LEU A 125 -11.28 21.04 -9.84
CA LEU A 125 -10.94 22.00 -8.78
C LEU A 125 -11.23 23.42 -9.28
N ALA A 126 -11.55 24.34 -8.37
CA ALA A 126 -11.75 25.75 -8.66
C ALA A 126 -10.42 26.51 -8.75
N GLU A 127 -10.44 27.69 -9.37
CA GLU A 127 -9.29 28.61 -9.41
C GLU A 127 -9.15 29.43 -8.11
N ASN A 128 -10.24 29.60 -7.38
CA ASN A 128 -10.40 30.47 -6.22
C ASN A 128 -11.23 29.81 -5.12
N ASN A 129 -10.92 30.13 -3.86
CA ASN A 129 -11.66 29.66 -2.68
C ASN A 129 -12.69 30.71 -2.23
N ASP A 130 -13.78 30.83 -2.98
CA ASP A 130 -14.93 31.66 -2.66
C ASP A 130 -16.25 30.94 -3.02
N GLU A 131 -17.38 31.63 -2.89
CA GLU A 131 -18.70 31.09 -3.21
C GLU A 131 -18.82 30.59 -4.66
N GLY A 132 -18.17 31.29 -5.61
CA GLY A 132 -18.15 30.89 -7.02
C GLY A 132 -17.37 29.60 -7.21
N GLY A 133 -16.19 29.50 -6.60
CA GLY A 133 -15.37 28.29 -6.60
C GLY A 133 -16.09 27.08 -6.00
N TRP A 134 -16.79 27.27 -4.87
CA TRP A 134 -17.59 26.22 -4.25
C TRP A 134 -18.80 25.80 -5.08
N THR A 135 -19.50 26.76 -5.70
CA THR A 135 -20.61 26.46 -6.61
C THR A 135 -20.13 25.60 -7.78
N TYR A 136 -18.98 25.94 -8.35
CA TYR A 136 -18.36 25.19 -9.44
C TYR A 136 -17.98 23.76 -9.04
N VAL A 137 -17.29 23.60 -7.90
CA VAL A 137 -16.87 22.29 -7.38
C VAL A 137 -18.09 21.44 -7.00
N ASN A 138 -19.05 21.98 -6.24
CA ASN A 138 -20.22 21.22 -5.76
C ASN A 138 -21.12 20.73 -6.91
N GLY A 139 -21.23 21.47 -8.01
CA GLY A 139 -21.93 21.00 -9.22
C GLY A 139 -21.28 19.77 -9.87
N ASN A 140 -20.04 19.47 -9.51
CA ASN A 140 -19.24 18.37 -10.05
C ASN A 140 -18.93 17.27 -9.03
N ARG A 141 -19.46 17.37 -7.81
CA ARG A 141 -19.20 16.40 -6.74
C ARG A 141 -19.98 15.10 -6.88
N TRP A 142 -19.42 14.08 -6.26
CA TRP A 142 -20.01 12.77 -6.05
C TRP A 142 -19.88 12.39 -4.58
N GLY A 143 -20.93 11.82 -4.02
CA GLY A 143 -20.99 11.44 -2.61
C GLY A 143 -22.04 10.39 -2.32
N LEU A 144 -22.09 9.97 -1.07
CA LEU A 144 -23.10 9.04 -0.56
C LEU A 144 -24.47 9.74 -0.45
N GLU A 145 -25.51 8.96 -0.15
CA GLU A 145 -26.88 9.47 0.01
C GLU A 145 -26.98 10.51 1.14
N ASN A 146 -26.26 10.30 2.25
CA ASN A 146 -26.29 11.18 3.42
C ASN A 146 -24.95 11.87 3.64
N ASP A 147 -24.99 13.14 4.08
CA ASP A 147 -23.78 13.89 4.41
C ASP A 147 -23.11 13.32 5.68
N LYS A 148 -21.78 13.18 5.62
CA LYS A 148 -20.92 12.63 6.68
C LYS A 148 -21.29 11.20 7.08
N GLN A 149 -21.96 10.48 6.17
CA GLN A 149 -22.22 9.07 6.37
C GLN A 149 -20.91 8.33 6.59
N GLU A 150 -20.87 7.46 7.60
CA GLU A 150 -19.72 6.59 7.83
C GLU A 150 -19.57 5.63 6.65
N GLY A 151 -18.36 5.58 6.07
CA GLY A 151 -18.03 4.61 5.05
C GLY A 151 -17.98 3.22 5.63
N ALA A 152 -18.81 2.31 5.13
CA ALA A 152 -18.61 0.89 5.38
C ALA A 152 -17.32 0.47 4.66
N LEU A 153 -16.27 0.20 5.44
CA LEU A 153 -14.97 -0.18 4.88
C LEU A 153 -15.05 -1.59 4.30
N ALA A 154 -14.27 -1.82 3.25
CA ALA A 154 -14.22 -3.05 2.47
C ALA A 154 -15.57 -3.46 1.84
N GLU A 155 -16.48 -2.50 1.65
CA GLU A 155 -17.76 -2.68 0.97
C GLU A 155 -17.88 -1.77 -0.25
N LYS A 156 -18.74 -2.17 -1.20
CA LYS A 156 -19.11 -1.30 -2.33
C LYS A 156 -20.24 -0.38 -1.90
N LEU A 157 -19.92 0.89 -1.70
CA LEU A 157 -20.87 1.94 -1.40
C LEU A 157 -21.43 2.54 -2.68
N THR A 158 -22.72 2.86 -2.73
CA THR A 158 -23.31 3.56 -3.89
C THR A 158 -23.09 5.07 -3.77
N VAL A 159 -22.64 5.69 -4.86
CA VAL A 159 -22.50 7.15 -4.96
C VAL A 159 -23.46 7.73 -5.97
N SER A 160 -23.77 9.01 -5.82
CA SER A 160 -24.55 9.79 -6.78
C SER A 160 -24.03 11.22 -6.88
N LYS A 161 -24.52 11.98 -7.88
CA LYS A 161 -24.23 13.39 -8.01
C LYS A 161 -24.87 14.18 -6.86
N ASN A 162 -24.05 14.60 -5.91
CA ASN A 162 -24.41 15.45 -4.78
C ASN A 162 -23.14 16.03 -4.14
N SER A 163 -23.30 16.91 -3.15
CA SER A 163 -22.20 17.54 -2.41
C SER A 163 -21.93 16.90 -1.04
N ASN A 164 -22.48 15.71 -0.79
CA ASN A 164 -22.31 15.05 0.50
C ASN A 164 -20.88 14.57 0.68
N SER A 165 -20.42 14.62 1.92
CA SER A 165 -19.16 14.07 2.35
C SER A 165 -19.33 12.66 2.90
N ILE A 166 -18.23 11.91 2.95
CA ILE A 166 -18.13 10.62 3.62
C ILE A 166 -17.19 10.73 4.81
N ASN A 167 -17.51 10.08 5.91
CA ASN A 167 -16.59 9.92 7.03
C ASN A 167 -15.86 8.58 6.90
N VAL A 168 -14.54 8.60 6.70
CA VAL A 168 -13.73 7.36 6.55
C VAL A 168 -13.13 6.86 7.86
N GLY A 169 -13.24 7.63 8.95
CA GLY A 169 -12.55 7.40 10.20
C GLY A 169 -11.09 7.89 10.18
N VAL A 170 -10.33 7.48 11.20
CA VAL A 170 -8.90 7.81 11.35
C VAL A 170 -8.04 6.67 10.82
N GLY A 171 -7.03 7.01 10.02
CA GLY A 171 -6.06 6.04 9.47
C GLY A 171 -5.61 6.40 8.07
N THR A 172 -4.98 5.43 7.40
CA THR A 172 -4.64 5.50 5.98
C THR A 172 -5.51 4.55 5.20
N PHE A 173 -6.11 5.03 4.11
CA PHE A 173 -7.12 4.31 3.34
C PHE A 173 -6.78 4.30 1.86
N PHE A 174 -6.91 3.12 1.24
CA PHE A 174 -7.08 2.97 -0.20
C PHE A 174 -8.52 3.30 -0.55
N ILE A 175 -8.72 4.20 -1.50
CA ILE A 175 -10.02 4.61 -1.98
C ILE A 175 -10.07 4.40 -3.49
N ARG A 176 -11.14 3.74 -3.95
CA ARG A 176 -11.40 3.51 -5.37
C ARG A 176 -12.80 3.98 -5.73
N MET A 177 -12.88 4.92 -6.66
CA MET A 177 -14.11 5.44 -7.22
C MET A 177 -14.31 4.80 -8.60
N ASN A 178 -15.47 4.19 -8.81
CA ASN A 178 -15.88 3.61 -10.09
C ASN A 178 -17.24 4.19 -10.47
N LEU A 179 -17.27 5.16 -11.38
CA LEU A 179 -18.51 5.78 -11.84
C LEU A 179 -19.18 5.03 -13.01
N ASP A 180 -18.53 4.01 -13.58
CA ASP A 180 -19.21 3.10 -14.51
C ASP A 180 -20.28 2.29 -13.76
N ASP A 181 -19.98 1.91 -12.51
CA ASP A 181 -20.91 1.21 -11.60
C ASP A 181 -21.56 2.14 -10.54
N ASN A 182 -21.20 3.41 -10.50
CA ASN A 182 -21.55 4.35 -9.42
C ASN A 182 -21.22 3.82 -8.02
N THR A 183 -20.02 3.26 -7.85
CA THR A 183 -19.53 2.71 -6.58
C THR A 183 -18.29 3.41 -6.05
N LEU A 184 -18.20 3.45 -4.72
CA LEU A 184 -17.03 3.86 -3.96
C LEU A 184 -16.62 2.70 -3.05
N TYR A 185 -15.35 2.34 -3.10
CA TYR A 185 -14.74 1.32 -2.26
C TYR A 185 -13.64 1.95 -1.42
N ILE A 186 -13.58 1.59 -0.14
CA ILE A 186 -12.66 2.17 0.84
C ILE A 186 -12.13 1.05 1.70
N ALA A 187 -10.82 0.88 1.77
CA ALA A 187 -10.20 -0.10 2.65
C ALA A 187 -9.04 0.54 3.41
N PRO A 188 -8.86 0.24 4.70
CA PRO A 188 -7.67 0.65 5.40
C PRO A 188 -6.43 0.00 4.75
N THR A 189 -5.32 0.70 4.75
CA THR A 189 -4.04 0.16 4.28
C THR A 189 -3.18 -0.40 5.41
N LYS A 190 -3.58 -0.15 6.66
CA LYS A 190 -2.89 -0.60 7.87
C LYS A 190 -3.91 -1.13 8.87
N LEU A 191 -3.53 -2.20 9.56
CA LEU A 191 -4.31 -2.76 10.65
C LEU A 191 -3.37 -3.07 11.82
N TYR A 192 -3.76 -2.64 13.01
CA TYR A 192 -3.01 -2.83 14.25
C TYR A 192 -3.75 -3.82 15.14
N VAL A 193 -3.00 -4.58 15.95
CA VAL A 193 -3.57 -5.41 17.01
C VAL A 193 -3.44 -4.68 18.34
N ILE A 194 -4.55 -4.55 19.06
CA ILE A 194 -4.58 -4.03 20.43
C ILE A 194 -5.10 -5.12 21.37
N GLY A 195 -4.56 -5.19 22.58
CA GLY A 195 -5.08 -6.13 23.58
C GLY A 195 -4.06 -6.55 24.62
N THR A 196 -4.20 -7.80 25.07
CA THR A 196 -3.24 -8.49 25.95
C THR A 196 -2.00 -9.00 25.21
N SER A 197 -2.06 -9.03 23.88
CA SER A 197 -0.94 -9.38 22.99
C SER A 197 0.13 -8.30 23.03
N ASN A 198 1.19 -8.43 23.85
CA ASN A 198 2.26 -7.43 23.79
C ASN A 198 3.69 -7.83 24.12
N LYS A 199 4.60 -7.16 23.40
CA LYS A 199 6.06 -7.31 23.39
C LYS A 199 6.77 -6.81 24.66
N ALA A 200 6.08 -6.04 25.49
CA ALA A 200 6.58 -5.50 26.75
C ALA A 200 5.55 -5.71 27.88
N GLU A 201 6.00 -6.15 29.05
CA GLU A 201 5.16 -6.20 30.25
C GLU A 201 4.56 -4.81 30.54
N GLY A 202 3.26 -4.74 30.79
CA GLY A 202 2.56 -3.51 31.23
C GLY A 202 1.83 -2.70 30.15
N HIS A 203 1.87 -3.11 28.88
CA HIS A 203 1.16 -2.43 27.77
C HIS A 203 -0.20 -3.08 27.42
N HIS A 204 -0.93 -3.63 28.40
CA HIS A 204 -2.23 -4.25 28.11
C HIS A 204 -3.27 -3.21 27.72
N TRP A 205 -3.89 -3.41 26.57
CA TRP A 205 -4.88 -2.49 26.03
C TRP A 205 -4.34 -1.04 26.03
N ALA A 206 -3.20 -0.82 25.38
CA ALA A 206 -2.71 0.53 25.13
C ALA A 206 -3.32 1.05 23.81
N PRO A 207 -4.00 2.22 23.79
CA PRO A 207 -4.64 2.75 22.58
C PRO A 207 -3.61 3.17 21.50
N ASN A 208 -2.37 3.40 21.90
CA ASN A 208 -1.26 3.77 21.04
C ASN A 208 -0.31 2.60 20.71
N ASP A 209 -0.77 1.36 20.93
CA ASP A 209 0.05 0.17 20.70
C ASP A 209 0.27 -0.09 19.21
N ASP A 210 1.54 -0.01 18.79
CA ASP A 210 1.99 -0.29 17.44
C ASP A 210 2.81 -1.58 17.33
N SER A 211 2.81 -2.42 18.38
CA SER A 211 3.67 -3.60 18.47
C SER A 211 3.43 -4.63 17.35
N TYR A 212 2.19 -4.73 16.89
CA TYR A 212 1.80 -5.59 15.78
C TYR A 212 0.96 -4.81 14.77
N MET A 213 1.52 -4.63 13.59
CA MET A 213 0.91 -3.91 12.48
C MET A 213 1.14 -4.70 11.20
N ALA A 214 0.10 -4.81 10.38
CA ALA A 214 0.19 -5.34 9.03
C ALA A 214 -0.26 -4.29 8.02
N GLU A 215 0.42 -4.24 6.88
CA GLU A 215 -0.01 -3.48 5.72
C GLU A 215 -0.95 -4.35 4.87
N SER A 216 -1.92 -3.72 4.21
CA SER A 216 -2.83 -4.42 3.31
C SER A 216 -2.10 -4.88 2.05
N ASP A 217 -2.47 -6.03 1.51
CA ASP A 217 -2.01 -6.45 0.19
C ASP A 217 -2.45 -5.42 -0.88
N PRO A 218 -1.52 -4.85 -1.68
CA PRO A 218 -1.87 -3.87 -2.71
C PRO A 218 -2.72 -4.44 -3.84
N GLU A 219 -2.63 -5.75 -4.12
CA GLU A 219 -3.45 -6.43 -5.13
C GLU A 219 -4.84 -6.79 -4.59
N THR A 220 -4.95 -6.96 -3.27
CA THR A 220 -6.23 -7.19 -2.57
C THR A 220 -6.38 -6.26 -1.36
N PRO A 221 -6.69 -4.96 -1.58
CA PRO A 221 -6.88 -4.01 -0.48
C PRO A 221 -7.86 -4.52 0.58
N GLY A 222 -7.57 -4.25 1.85
CA GLY A 222 -8.36 -4.75 2.99
C GLY A 222 -8.06 -6.19 3.43
N VAL A 223 -7.10 -6.88 2.79
CA VAL A 223 -6.57 -8.17 3.24
C VAL A 223 -5.21 -7.98 3.90
N PHE A 224 -5.04 -8.54 5.09
CA PHE A 224 -3.86 -8.38 5.94
C PHE A 224 -3.30 -9.74 6.34
N THR A 225 -1.98 -9.88 6.27
CA THR A 225 -1.26 -11.00 6.87
C THR A 225 -0.25 -10.46 7.85
N PHE A 226 -0.38 -10.85 9.11
CA PHE A 226 0.58 -10.47 10.14
C PHE A 226 1.77 -11.44 10.12
N ASP A 227 2.94 -10.89 10.43
CA ASP A 227 4.05 -11.68 10.95
C ASP A 227 3.61 -12.40 12.23
N PRO A 228 4.26 -13.51 12.64
CA PRO A 228 3.95 -14.20 13.89
C PRO A 228 3.74 -13.26 15.08
N ILE A 229 2.59 -13.40 15.73
CA ILE A 229 2.16 -12.62 16.89
C ILE A 229 2.13 -13.50 18.11
N ASP A 230 2.67 -13.01 19.22
CA ASP A 230 2.55 -13.63 20.53
C ASP A 230 1.27 -13.12 21.22
N LEU A 231 0.22 -13.94 21.19
CA LEU A 231 -1.03 -13.67 21.88
C LEU A 231 -0.92 -14.30 23.28
N LYS A 232 -0.49 -13.49 24.25
CA LYS A 232 -0.13 -13.96 25.59
C LYS A 232 -1.09 -13.50 26.68
N VAL A 233 -1.19 -14.31 27.74
CA VAL A 233 -1.81 -13.90 29.00
C VAL A 233 -0.78 -13.18 29.86
N GLU A 234 -1.22 -12.15 30.58
CA GLU A 234 -0.37 -11.40 31.53
C GLU A 234 0.34 -12.36 32.51
N ASN A 235 1.65 -12.16 32.67
CA ASN A 235 2.53 -12.96 33.53
C ASN A 235 2.67 -14.44 33.14
N LYS A 236 2.34 -14.84 31.90
CA LYS A 236 2.53 -16.20 31.39
C LYS A 236 3.49 -16.24 30.21
N ALA A 237 4.25 -17.33 30.10
CA ALA A 237 5.09 -17.57 28.92
C ALA A 237 4.21 -17.92 27.72
N VAL A 238 4.63 -17.56 26.51
CA VAL A 238 3.90 -17.91 25.28
C VAL A 238 3.80 -19.43 25.15
N GLY A 239 2.58 -19.95 24.98
CA GLY A 239 2.32 -21.39 24.88
C GLY A 239 2.30 -22.15 26.22
N GLU A 240 2.42 -21.46 27.35
CA GLU A 240 2.09 -22.03 28.66
C GLU A 240 0.56 -22.21 28.75
N GLU A 241 0.09 -23.46 28.67
CA GLU A 241 -1.34 -23.77 28.66
C GLU A 241 -1.88 -24.03 30.09
N ALA A 242 -2.87 -23.25 30.52
CA ALA A 242 -3.87 -23.67 31.50
C ALA A 242 -5.27 -23.60 30.87
N GLU A 243 -6.22 -24.39 31.39
CA GLU A 243 -7.58 -24.51 30.81
C GLU A 243 -8.35 -23.18 30.69
N GLU A 244 -7.93 -22.15 31.43
CA GLU A 244 -8.61 -20.86 31.56
C GLU A 244 -7.87 -19.69 30.87
N ASP A 245 -6.69 -19.97 30.28
CA ASP A 245 -5.79 -18.91 29.80
C ASP A 245 -6.09 -18.46 28.37
N LEU A 246 -6.89 -17.41 28.27
CA LEU A 246 -7.21 -16.76 27.01
C LEU A 246 -6.53 -15.40 26.90
N ALA A 247 -5.83 -15.20 25.78
CA ALA A 247 -5.40 -13.88 25.32
C ALA A 247 -6.58 -13.19 24.63
N TYR A 248 -6.78 -11.92 24.93
CA TYR A 248 -7.81 -11.07 24.35
C TYR A 248 -7.21 -9.98 23.47
N PHE A 249 -7.83 -9.73 22.32
CA PHE A 249 -7.37 -8.70 21.39
C PHE A 249 -8.48 -8.20 20.45
N ALA A 250 -8.23 -7.09 19.77
CA ALA A 250 -9.06 -6.53 18.71
C ALA A 250 -8.15 -5.90 17.63
N PHE A 251 -8.73 -5.60 16.48
CA PHE A 251 -8.04 -4.87 15.42
C PHE A 251 -8.48 -3.41 15.38
N VAL A 252 -7.58 -2.50 14.99
CA VAL A 252 -7.91 -1.09 14.79
C VAL A 252 -7.23 -0.57 13.52
N THR A 253 -7.88 0.36 12.80
CA THR A 253 -7.30 0.95 11.57
C THR A 253 -6.39 2.14 11.85
N GLY A 254 -6.38 2.64 13.09
CA GLY A 254 -5.51 3.70 13.56
C GLY A 254 -5.30 3.63 15.06
N ILE A 255 -4.16 4.17 15.51
CA ILE A 255 -3.74 4.23 16.91
C ILE A 255 -3.66 5.68 17.38
N ASP A 256 -3.91 5.92 18.66
CA ASP A 256 -3.92 7.27 19.24
C ASP A 256 -3.58 7.21 20.75
N ALA A 257 -3.21 8.33 21.36
CA ALA A 257 -3.05 8.40 22.81
C ALA A 257 -4.39 8.26 23.55
N GLU A 258 -5.51 8.56 22.90
CA GLU A 258 -6.85 8.50 23.45
C GLU A 258 -7.67 7.33 22.90
N TRP A 259 -8.52 6.75 23.75
CA TRP A 259 -9.39 5.64 23.36
C TRP A 259 -10.52 6.00 22.41
N GLY A 260 -10.99 7.26 22.41
CA GLY A 260 -12.10 7.69 21.57
C GLY A 260 -11.85 7.43 20.08
N PRO A 261 -10.78 8.00 19.49
CA PRO A 261 -10.41 7.76 18.09
C PRO A 261 -10.15 6.28 17.79
N VAL A 262 -9.46 5.57 18.68
CA VAL A 262 -9.11 4.15 18.52
C VAL A 262 -10.37 3.28 18.47
N ASN A 263 -11.30 3.48 19.40
CA ASN A 263 -12.56 2.72 19.45
C ASN A 263 -13.47 2.97 18.24
N ASN A 264 -13.46 4.18 17.68
CA ASN A 264 -14.18 4.48 16.44
C ASN A 264 -13.64 3.71 15.22
N SER A 265 -12.41 3.20 15.32
CA SER A 265 -11.75 2.42 14.27
C SER A 265 -11.69 0.91 14.56
N ARG A 266 -12.32 0.45 15.65
CA ARG A 266 -12.21 -0.92 16.16
C ARG A 266 -12.97 -1.91 15.28
N TRP A 267 -12.28 -2.99 14.95
CA TRP A 267 -12.79 -4.19 14.30
C TRP A 267 -12.67 -5.38 15.24
N CYS A 268 -13.79 -6.01 15.58
CA CYS A 268 -13.86 -7.07 16.57
C CYS A 268 -15.16 -7.88 16.40
N PRO A 269 -15.40 -8.89 17.26
CA PRO A 269 -16.69 -9.57 17.33
C PRO A 269 -17.83 -8.70 17.88
N ASP A 270 -19.09 -9.06 17.63
CA ASP A 270 -20.26 -8.38 18.23
C ASP A 270 -20.47 -8.75 19.72
N ASN A 271 -19.61 -9.60 20.26
CA ASN A 271 -19.60 -10.00 21.66
C ASN A 271 -18.20 -9.82 22.30
N LYS A 272 -18.14 -9.92 23.64
CA LYS A 272 -16.91 -9.66 24.40
C LYS A 272 -15.89 -10.80 24.37
N ASP A 273 -16.29 -11.97 23.89
CA ASP A 273 -15.52 -13.22 23.97
C ASP A 273 -15.68 -14.03 22.68
N GLY A 274 -15.40 -13.41 21.53
CA GLY A 274 -15.45 -14.13 20.25
C GLY A 274 -14.30 -15.14 20.17
N GLU A 275 -14.59 -16.40 20.46
CA GLU A 275 -13.58 -17.46 20.48
C GLU A 275 -13.03 -17.72 19.07
N LEU A 276 -11.77 -17.33 18.86
CA LEU A 276 -11.01 -17.64 17.67
C LEU A 276 -10.29 -18.97 17.90
N THR A 277 -10.67 -19.99 17.12
CA THR A 277 -10.08 -21.33 17.23
C THR A 277 -9.02 -21.53 16.15
N ASP A 278 -8.03 -22.38 16.46
CA ASP A 278 -6.92 -22.64 15.54
C ASP A 278 -7.41 -23.14 14.17
N ASN A 279 -6.84 -22.56 13.13
CA ASN A 279 -7.04 -22.88 11.72
C ASN A 279 -8.51 -22.88 11.26
N THR A 280 -9.37 -22.14 11.95
CA THR A 280 -10.79 -21.99 11.62
C THR A 280 -11.08 -20.52 11.30
N ASP A 281 -11.89 -20.30 10.26
CA ASP A 281 -12.30 -18.96 9.88
C ASP A 281 -13.39 -18.47 10.84
N PHE A 282 -13.14 -17.33 11.49
CA PHE A 282 -14.10 -16.63 12.32
C PHE A 282 -14.82 -15.57 11.49
N THR A 283 -16.16 -15.59 11.50
CA THR A 283 -17.00 -14.78 10.58
C THR A 283 -17.87 -13.73 11.26
N ASP A 284 -18.00 -13.76 12.59
CA ASP A 284 -18.73 -12.74 13.35
C ASP A 284 -17.84 -11.50 13.56
N PHE A 285 -17.42 -10.85 12.46
CA PHE A 285 -16.38 -9.84 12.49
C PHE A 285 -16.82 -8.55 11.79
N GLY A 286 -16.68 -7.42 12.49
CA GLY A 286 -17.10 -6.12 11.98
C GLY A 286 -16.65 -4.95 12.85
N LYS A 287 -17.21 -3.77 12.60
CA LYS A 287 -17.02 -2.58 13.45
C LYS A 287 -17.95 -2.61 14.65
N HIS A 288 -17.42 -2.93 15.83
CA HIS A 288 -18.17 -2.95 17.10
C HIS A 288 -17.42 -2.18 18.18
N TYR A 289 -18.16 -1.57 19.12
CA TYR A 289 -17.62 -0.57 20.06
C TYR A 289 -16.86 -1.17 21.25
N ASN A 290 -17.04 -2.46 21.57
CA ASN A 290 -16.51 -3.07 22.79
C ASN A 290 -16.23 -4.59 22.70
N GLY A 291 -16.24 -5.16 21.50
CA GLY A 291 -15.92 -6.57 21.32
C GLY A 291 -14.43 -6.87 21.46
N ALA A 292 -14.13 -8.15 21.66
CA ALA A 292 -12.77 -8.68 21.64
C ALA A 292 -12.80 -10.14 21.18
N PHE A 293 -11.76 -10.53 20.46
CA PHE A 293 -11.42 -11.93 20.24
C PHE A 293 -10.85 -12.50 21.52
N CYS A 294 -11.09 -13.78 21.77
CA CYS A 294 -10.34 -14.56 22.75
C CYS A 294 -9.75 -15.80 22.07
N ILE A 295 -8.51 -16.14 22.42
CA ILE A 295 -7.79 -17.30 21.89
C ILE A 295 -6.81 -17.84 22.92
N LYS A 296 -6.49 -19.13 22.87
CA LYS A 296 -5.51 -19.73 23.78
C LYS A 296 -4.16 -19.03 23.68
N ASN A 297 -3.49 -18.91 24.82
CA ASN A 297 -2.12 -18.40 24.91
C ASN A 297 -1.18 -19.10 23.90
N GLY A 298 -0.51 -18.33 23.03
CA GLY A 298 0.33 -18.93 21.98
C GLY A 298 0.87 -17.95 20.95
N ALA A 299 1.75 -18.46 20.09
CA ALA A 299 2.23 -17.75 18.92
C ALA A 299 1.37 -18.13 17.70
N TYR A 300 0.89 -17.13 16.96
CA TYR A 300 -0.02 -17.33 15.84
C TYR A 300 0.39 -16.52 14.63
N LYS A 301 0.15 -17.07 13.45
CA LYS A 301 0.05 -16.28 12.22
C LYS A 301 -1.41 -15.88 12.03
N LEU A 302 -1.69 -14.59 11.96
CA LEU A 302 -3.04 -14.08 11.72
C LEU A 302 -3.22 -13.65 10.26
N THR A 303 -4.38 -13.99 9.69
CA THR A 303 -4.86 -13.47 8.41
C THR A 303 -6.22 -12.84 8.62
N VAL A 304 -6.38 -11.60 8.16
CA VAL A 304 -7.62 -10.82 8.29
C VAL A 304 -8.06 -10.38 6.90
N ASP A 305 -9.30 -10.67 6.54
CA ASP A 305 -9.91 -10.19 5.31
C ASP A 305 -11.15 -9.38 5.66
N LEU A 306 -11.06 -8.05 5.47
CA LEU A 306 -12.18 -7.14 5.74
C LEU A 306 -13.28 -7.26 4.68
N ASN A 307 -12.96 -7.73 3.46
CA ASN A 307 -13.92 -7.85 2.36
C ASN A 307 -14.89 -9.01 2.59
N THR A 308 -14.37 -10.15 3.05
CA THR A 308 -15.16 -11.32 3.42
C THR A 308 -15.58 -11.33 4.89
N LYS A 309 -15.04 -10.39 5.67
CA LYS A 309 -15.23 -10.28 7.13
C LYS A 309 -14.81 -11.56 7.85
N THR A 310 -13.60 -12.03 7.54
CA THR A 310 -13.03 -13.25 8.14
C THR A 310 -11.72 -12.99 8.85
N VAL A 311 -11.54 -13.65 10.00
CA VAL A 311 -10.26 -13.71 10.72
C VAL A 311 -9.85 -15.16 10.87
N LYS A 312 -8.59 -15.45 10.57
CA LYS A 312 -8.00 -16.78 10.74
C LYS A 312 -6.73 -16.69 11.57
N ALA A 313 -6.63 -17.54 12.58
CA ALA A 313 -5.39 -17.78 13.31
C ALA A 313 -4.83 -19.15 12.96
N VAL A 314 -3.51 -19.23 12.77
CA VAL A 314 -2.80 -20.51 12.62
C VAL A 314 -1.76 -20.59 13.73
N TYR A 315 -1.92 -21.56 14.63
CA TYR A 315 -1.01 -21.81 15.73
C TYR A 315 0.36 -22.22 15.20
N LEU A 316 1.39 -21.60 15.75
CA LEU A 316 2.77 -21.90 15.44
C LEU A 316 3.29 -22.81 16.54
N THR A 317 3.32 -24.13 16.28
CA THR A 317 3.91 -25.09 17.23
C THR A 317 5.34 -24.66 17.55
N SER A 318 5.66 -24.63 18.84
CA SER A 318 6.92 -24.17 19.46
C SER A 318 8.21 -24.88 19.02
N SER A 319 8.21 -25.61 17.90
CA SER A 319 9.39 -26.28 17.34
C SER A 319 10.04 -25.54 16.16
N GLY A 320 9.66 -24.29 15.87
CA GLY A 320 10.12 -23.58 14.67
C GLY A 320 10.70 -22.18 14.84
N VAL A 321 10.60 -21.58 16.03
CA VAL A 321 11.10 -20.22 16.27
C VAL A 321 12.07 -20.28 17.43
N GLU A 322 13.37 -20.38 17.13
CA GLU A 322 14.38 -19.92 18.08
C GLU A 322 13.96 -18.51 18.50
N GLN A 323 13.79 -18.27 19.80
CA GLN A 323 13.76 -16.93 20.37
C GLN A 323 14.78 -16.08 19.61
N VAL A 324 14.32 -15.00 18.98
CA VAL A 324 15.22 -13.94 18.54
C VAL A 324 15.68 -13.25 19.83
N GLY A 325 16.59 -13.92 20.53
CA GLY A 325 17.41 -13.31 21.56
C GLY A 325 18.21 -12.17 20.93
N ALA A 326 18.41 -11.13 21.74
CA ALA A 326 19.16 -9.89 21.49
C ALA A 326 20.09 -9.91 20.27
N GLU A 327 20.01 -8.85 19.45
CA GLU A 327 20.81 -8.60 18.24
C GLU A 327 22.06 -9.47 18.16
N ALA A 328 22.01 -10.51 17.33
CA ALA A 328 23.12 -11.43 17.16
C ALA A 328 24.38 -10.65 16.76
N ALA A 329 25.50 -10.88 17.44
CA ALA A 329 26.76 -10.23 17.11
C ALA A 329 27.12 -10.47 15.63
N GLY A 330 27.31 -9.39 14.89
CA GLY A 330 27.65 -9.40 13.48
C GLY A 330 29.12 -9.71 13.21
N VAL A 331 29.42 -10.21 12.01
CA VAL A 331 30.80 -10.51 11.57
C VAL A 331 31.15 -9.65 10.36
N ILE A 332 32.22 -8.88 10.46
CA ILE A 332 32.78 -8.07 9.38
C ILE A 332 34.12 -8.68 8.95
N ALA A 333 34.31 -8.91 7.65
CA ALA A 333 35.56 -9.44 7.09
C ALA A 333 36.08 -8.52 5.99
N ALA A 334 37.18 -7.83 6.25
CA ALA A 334 37.83 -6.91 5.32
C ALA A 334 39.30 -6.70 5.70
N ASP A 335 40.13 -6.33 4.74
CA ASP A 335 41.50 -5.87 4.93
C ASP A 335 42.38 -6.81 5.77
N GLY A 336 42.36 -8.11 5.45
CA GLY A 336 43.13 -9.13 6.17
C GLY A 336 42.69 -9.36 7.63
N ARG A 337 41.46 -8.98 7.98
CA ARG A 337 40.92 -9.13 9.34
C ARG A 337 39.46 -9.58 9.36
N ILE A 338 39.10 -10.21 10.46
CA ILE A 338 37.72 -10.53 10.85
C ILE A 338 37.42 -9.76 12.15
N ARG A 339 36.29 -9.06 12.22
CA ARG A 339 35.84 -8.30 13.39
C ARG A 339 34.43 -8.73 13.79
N ILE A 340 34.22 -8.95 15.08
CA ILE A 340 32.92 -9.22 15.68
C ILE A 340 32.35 -7.90 16.21
N VAL A 341 31.09 -7.61 15.88
CA VAL A 341 30.38 -6.39 16.27
C VAL A 341 29.18 -6.78 17.12
N GLY A 342 29.07 -6.22 18.32
CA GLY A 342 28.08 -6.63 19.33
C GLY A 342 28.70 -7.49 20.43
N ASP A 343 27.89 -7.85 21.42
CA ASP A 343 28.29 -8.70 22.53
C ASP A 343 28.21 -10.17 22.13
N ALA A 344 29.30 -10.90 22.33
CA ALA A 344 29.37 -12.33 22.09
C ALA A 344 30.06 -13.05 23.26
N ALA A 345 29.50 -14.14 23.79
CA ALA A 345 30.15 -14.88 24.86
C ALA A 345 31.41 -15.62 24.37
N THR A 346 31.38 -16.13 23.13
CA THR A 346 32.44 -16.96 22.54
C THR A 346 32.56 -16.77 21.04
N VAL A 347 33.80 -16.79 20.53
CA VAL A 347 34.10 -16.71 19.08
C VAL A 347 35.10 -17.78 18.67
N SER A 348 34.77 -18.54 17.62
CA SER A 348 35.69 -19.48 16.97
C SER A 348 35.82 -19.17 15.48
N VAL A 349 37.02 -19.31 14.92
CA VAL A 349 37.31 -19.01 13.50
C VAL A 349 38.01 -20.21 12.88
N TYR A 350 37.53 -20.67 11.74
CA TYR A 350 38.10 -21.79 10.97
C TYR A 350 38.38 -21.35 9.53
N ASN A 351 39.50 -21.81 8.97
CA ASN A 351 39.77 -21.61 7.54
C ASN A 351 38.96 -22.60 6.68
N ALA A 352 39.02 -22.44 5.35
CA ALA A 352 38.32 -23.30 4.41
C ALA A 352 38.67 -24.80 4.48
N ALA A 353 39.84 -25.15 5.05
CA ALA A 353 40.26 -26.53 5.26
C ALA A 353 39.77 -27.11 6.60
N GLY A 354 38.96 -26.37 7.36
CA GLY A 354 38.48 -26.76 8.68
C GLY A 354 39.52 -26.64 9.79
N GLN A 355 40.68 -26.03 9.52
CA GLN A 355 41.69 -25.79 10.55
C GLN A 355 41.29 -24.59 11.40
N ALA A 356 41.38 -24.74 12.70
CA ALA A 356 41.07 -23.66 13.64
C ALA A 356 42.15 -22.57 13.60
N VAL A 357 41.70 -21.33 13.44
CA VAL A 357 42.49 -20.10 13.60
C VAL A 357 42.35 -19.58 15.03
N ALA A 358 41.15 -19.69 15.61
CA ALA A 358 40.86 -19.41 17.01
C ALA A 358 39.70 -20.30 17.49
N ILE A 359 39.70 -20.71 18.75
CA ILE A 359 38.64 -21.53 19.36
C ILE A 359 38.23 -20.90 20.68
N ASN A 360 36.93 -20.70 20.88
CA ASN A 360 36.33 -20.16 22.11
C ASN A 360 37.07 -18.91 22.63
N SER A 361 37.49 -18.04 21.71
CA SER A 361 38.23 -16.84 22.04
C SER A 361 37.30 -15.76 22.55
N ALA A 362 37.79 -14.98 23.52
CA ALA A 362 37.16 -13.74 23.96
C ALA A 362 37.54 -12.56 23.04
N GLU A 363 38.47 -12.75 22.10
CA GLU A 363 38.87 -11.71 21.16
C GLU A 363 37.75 -11.37 20.18
N ARG A 364 37.71 -10.10 19.79
CA ARG A 364 36.73 -9.55 18.85
C ARG A 364 37.32 -9.22 17.49
N THR A 365 38.63 -9.39 17.30
CA THR A 365 39.31 -9.06 16.05
C THR A 365 40.44 -10.04 15.81
N PHE A 366 40.45 -10.64 14.63
CA PHE A 366 41.41 -11.67 14.23
C PHE A 366 42.13 -11.24 12.96
N ALA A 367 43.45 -11.19 12.98
CA ALA A 367 44.26 -10.99 11.78
C ALA A 367 44.40 -12.32 11.04
N VAL A 368 43.99 -12.37 9.77
CA VAL A 368 43.93 -13.60 8.98
C VAL A 368 44.35 -13.35 7.54
N ALA A 369 44.88 -14.35 6.87
CA ALA A 369 45.21 -14.25 5.45
C ALA A 369 43.93 -14.10 4.60
N ARG A 370 44.06 -13.51 3.41
CA ARG A 370 42.95 -13.43 2.44
C ARG A 370 42.41 -14.82 2.14
N GLY A 371 41.10 -14.98 2.16
CA GLY A 371 40.48 -16.28 1.97
C GLY A 371 39.11 -16.41 2.62
N MET A 372 38.57 -17.61 2.54
CA MET A 372 37.24 -17.96 3.04
C MET A 372 37.35 -18.58 4.43
N TYR A 373 36.52 -18.10 5.35
CA TYR A 373 36.48 -18.54 6.75
C TYR A 373 35.05 -18.85 7.20
N VAL A 374 34.95 -19.70 8.21
CA VAL A 374 33.74 -19.94 8.99
C VAL A 374 33.98 -19.36 10.38
N VAL A 375 33.13 -18.43 10.78
CA VAL A 375 33.20 -17.72 12.06
C VAL A 375 31.99 -18.14 12.88
N VAL A 376 32.21 -18.79 14.01
CA VAL A 376 31.16 -19.23 14.92
C VAL A 376 31.10 -18.25 16.09
N VAL A 377 29.96 -17.57 16.24
CA VAL A 377 29.68 -16.64 17.35
C VAL A 377 28.52 -17.21 18.14
N ASP A 378 28.75 -17.55 19.41
CA ASP A 378 27.73 -18.11 20.31
C ASP A 378 26.91 -19.26 19.71
N GLY A 379 27.62 -20.16 19.01
CA GLY A 379 27.03 -21.33 18.35
C GLY A 379 26.50 -21.07 16.93
N LYS A 380 26.40 -19.81 16.46
CA LYS A 380 25.95 -19.46 15.11
C LYS A 380 27.13 -19.30 14.14
N ALA A 381 27.13 -20.08 13.06
CA ALA A 381 28.20 -20.09 12.07
C ALA A 381 27.91 -19.15 10.89
N THR A 382 28.84 -18.23 10.63
CA THR A 382 28.80 -17.28 9.51
C THR A 382 29.98 -17.50 8.59
N LYS A 383 29.71 -17.66 7.29
CA LYS A 383 30.75 -17.76 6.28
C LYS A 383 31.15 -16.38 5.78
N VAL A 384 32.44 -16.08 5.80
CA VAL A 384 32.97 -14.78 5.37
C VAL A 384 34.12 -14.93 4.39
N ILE A 385 34.31 -13.91 3.56
CA ILE A 385 35.45 -13.80 2.64
C ILE A 385 36.27 -12.60 3.06
N VAL A 386 37.50 -12.83 3.49
CA VAL A 386 38.46 -11.79 3.83
C VAL A 386 39.21 -11.41 2.57
N ARG A 387 39.06 -10.16 2.15
CA ARG A 387 39.71 -9.59 0.95
C ARG A 387 41.07 -8.98 1.23
#